data_AF-A0A015L300-F1
#
_entry.id   AF-A0A015L300-F1
#
_cell.length_a   1.000
_cell.length_b   1.000
_cell.length_c   1.000
_cell.angle_alpha   90.00
_cell.angle_beta   90.00
_cell.angle_gamma   90.00
#
_symmetry.space_group_name_H-M   'P 1'
#
loop_
_entity.id
_entity.type
_entity.pdbx_description
1 polymer ?
#
loop_
_entity_poly.entity_id
_entity_poly.type
_entity_poly.pdbx_seq_one_letter_code
_entity_poly.pdbx_strand_id
1 'polypeptide(L)'
;MDKQWAIYCYSTCLRITPCSLTLDQKKSRREFVAVLSQLPPNTKDVHLAPLVQAIGAMAVNIPLSLNSYKPKRWAYITFKSQQMMDTAMEQSIALQGHRLQ
;
A
#
# COMPACT_ATOMS: atom_id res chain seq x y z
N MET A 1 4.23 -6.69 -19.03
CA MET A 1 3.71 -7.25 -17.78
C MET A 1 4.13 -6.43 -16.54
N ASP A 2 4.63 -5.21 -16.73
CA ASP A 2 5.24 -4.38 -15.67
C ASP A 2 4.26 -3.46 -14.93
N LYS A 3 2.97 -3.57 -15.25
CA LYS A 3 1.94 -2.71 -14.67
C LYS A 3 1.47 -3.18 -13.29
N GLN A 4 1.62 -4.46 -12.95
CA GLN A 4 1.08 -4.99 -11.70
C GLN A 4 2.18 -5.16 -10.63
N TRP A 5 1.97 -4.54 -9.47
CA TRP A 5 2.93 -4.48 -8.36
C TRP A 5 2.50 -5.34 -7.18
N ALA A 6 1.23 -5.68 -7.11
CA ALA A 6 0.71 -6.64 -6.16
C ALA A 6 -0.47 -7.42 -6.73
N ILE A 7 -0.74 -8.57 -6.13
CA ILE A 7 -1.89 -9.42 -6.40
C ILE A 7 -2.55 -9.80 -5.08
N TYR A 8 -3.87 -9.84 -5.05
CA TYR A 8 -4.60 -10.38 -3.91
C TYR A 8 -4.72 -11.89 -4.06
N CYS A 9 -4.20 -12.62 -3.08
CA CYS A 9 -4.40 -14.06 -2.93
C CYS A 9 -5.22 -14.27 -1.65
N TYR A 10 -6.48 -14.68 -1.81
CA TYR A 10 -7.46 -14.69 -0.73
C TYR A 10 -7.57 -13.32 -0.03
N SER A 11 -7.25 -13.24 1.25
CA SER A 11 -7.32 -12.01 2.05
C SER A 11 -6.02 -11.22 2.12
N THR A 12 -4.96 -11.68 1.44
CA THR A 12 -3.60 -11.15 1.57
C THR A 12 -3.14 -10.52 0.27
N CYS A 13 -2.47 -9.37 0.38
CA CYS A 13 -1.84 -8.68 -0.74
C CYS A 13 -0.39 -9.14 -0.88
N LEU A 14 -0.06 -9.80 -1.99
CA LEU A 14 1.28 -10.28 -2.30
C LEU A 14 1.99 -9.33 -3.25
N ARG A 15 3.18 -8.86 -2.85
CA ARG A 15 4.01 -7.97 -3.66
C ARG A 15 4.70 -8.74 -4.78
N ILE A 16 4.60 -8.22 -6.01
CA ILE A 16 5.21 -8.80 -7.21
C ILE A 16 6.42 -7.95 -7.61
N THR A 17 7.59 -8.58 -7.68
CA THR A 17 8.81 -7.96 -8.23
C THR A 17 9.40 -8.91 -9.27
N PRO A 18 9.21 -8.65 -10.58
CA PRO A 18 9.79 -9.47 -11.63
C PRO A 18 11.32 -9.48 -11.57
N CYS A 19 11.92 -10.63 -11.85
CA CYS A 19 13.38 -10.78 -11.87
C CYS A 19 14.04 -9.93 -12.96
N SER A 20 13.34 -9.71 -14.07
CA SER A 20 13.78 -8.91 -15.23
C SER A 20 13.99 -7.43 -14.92
N LEU A 21 13.50 -6.91 -13.79
CA LEU A 21 13.69 -5.51 -13.45
C LEU A 21 15.13 -5.20 -13.06
N THR A 22 15.61 -4.06 -13.54
CA THR A 22 16.89 -3.48 -13.12
C THR A 22 16.85 -3.06 -11.65
N LEU A 23 18.02 -2.84 -11.05
CA LEU A 23 18.11 -2.36 -9.67
C LEU A 23 17.43 -1.00 -9.49
N ASP A 24 17.57 -0.09 -10.46
CA ASP A 24 16.94 1.23 -10.42
C ASP A 24 15.42 1.14 -10.51
N GLN A 25 14.88 0.24 -11.34
CA GLN A 25 13.44 -0.01 -11.41
C GLN A 25 12.90 -0.64 -10.12
N LYS A 26 13.68 -1.50 -9.46
CA LYS A 26 13.31 -2.05 -8.14
C LYS A 26 13.36 -0.98 -7.07
N LYS A 27 14.30 -0.02 -7.17
CA LYS A 27 14.44 1.11 -6.26
C LYS A 27 13.27 2.10 -6.41
N SER A 28 12.90 2.46 -7.63
CA SER A 28 11.78 3.37 -7.89
C SER A 28 10.44 2.83 -7.38
N ARG A 29 10.25 1.50 -7.39
CA ARG A 29 9.07 0.84 -6.80
C ARG A 29 8.97 0.98 -5.27
N ARG A 30 10.01 1.48 -4.60
CA ARG A 30 10.04 1.71 -3.14
C ARG A 30 10.24 3.19 -2.80
N GLU A 31 10.26 4.06 -3.81
CA GLU A 31 10.57 5.48 -3.65
C GLU A 31 9.36 6.26 -3.11
N PHE A 32 8.18 6.01 -3.67
CA PHE A 32 6.94 6.71 -3.29
C PHE A 32 6.09 5.79 -2.40
N VAL A 33 6.37 5.82 -1.10
CA VAL A 33 5.64 5.03 -0.09
C VAL A 33 5.09 5.95 0.99
N ALA A 34 3.80 5.85 1.27
CA ALA A 34 3.13 6.55 2.36
C ALA A 34 2.71 5.57 3.47
N VAL A 35 2.48 6.08 4.67
CA VAL A 35 1.96 5.30 5.79
C VAL A 35 0.50 5.64 6.02
N LEU A 36 -0.38 4.64 5.87
CA LEU A 36 -1.77 4.73 6.31
C LEU A 36 -1.86 4.35 7.78
N SER A 37 -2.13 5.33 8.64
CA SER A 37 -2.25 5.14 10.08
C SER A 37 -3.69 4.85 10.52
N GLN A 38 -3.87 4.49 11.80
CA GLN A 38 -5.18 4.37 12.46
C GLN A 38 -6.13 3.34 11.86
N LEU A 39 -5.59 2.23 11.34
CA LEU A 39 -6.43 1.15 10.85
C LEU A 39 -7.25 0.52 12.00
N PRO A 40 -8.52 0.18 11.73
CA PRO A 40 -9.31 -0.63 12.66
C PRO A 40 -8.59 -1.93 13.05
N PRO A 41 -8.80 -2.45 14.27
CA PRO A 41 -8.25 -3.73 14.67
C PRO A 41 -8.73 -4.86 13.73
N ASN A 42 -7.86 -5.84 13.47
CA ASN A 42 -8.13 -6.97 12.55
C ASN A 42 -8.36 -6.59 11.08
N THR A 43 -7.93 -5.39 10.66
CA THR A 43 -7.91 -5.04 9.23
C THR A 43 -7.01 -6.00 8.46
N LYS A 44 -7.50 -6.49 7.32
CA LYS A 44 -6.81 -7.34 6.35
C LYS A 44 -6.60 -6.57 5.07
N ASP A 45 -5.61 -6.96 4.28
CA ASP A 45 -5.26 -6.23 3.05
C ASP A 45 -6.44 -6.11 2.08
N VAL A 46 -7.28 -7.15 1.96
CA VAL A 46 -8.46 -7.15 1.08
C VAL A 46 -9.47 -6.06 1.42
N HIS A 47 -9.58 -5.66 2.70
CA HIS A 47 -10.47 -4.57 3.10
C HIS A 47 -9.95 -3.20 2.62
N LEU A 48 -8.65 -3.09 2.33
CA LEU A 48 -8.02 -1.90 1.80
C LEU A 48 -8.05 -1.86 0.25
N ALA A 49 -8.43 -2.95 -0.42
CA ALA A 49 -8.44 -3.02 -1.88
C ALA A 49 -9.29 -1.91 -2.55
N PRO A 50 -10.53 -1.61 -2.08
CA PRO A 50 -11.31 -0.52 -2.66
C PRO A 50 -10.64 0.85 -2.48
N LEU A 51 -10.02 1.09 -1.33
CA LEU A 51 -9.29 2.32 -1.05
C LEU A 51 -8.08 2.46 -1.98
N VAL A 52 -7.28 1.40 -2.11
CA VAL A 52 -6.10 1.34 -2.98
C VAL A 52 -6.49 1.65 -4.43
N GLN A 53 -7.62 1.11 -4.89
CA GLN A 53 -8.13 1.39 -6.23
C GLN A 53 -8.60 2.85 -6.37
N ALA A 54 -9.29 3.40 -5.37
CA ALA A 54 -9.79 4.77 -5.39
C ALA A 54 -8.66 5.82 -5.46
N ILE A 55 -7.58 5.60 -4.70
CA ILE A 55 -6.43 6.52 -4.67
C ILE A 55 -5.35 6.19 -5.73
N GLY A 56 -5.60 5.18 -6.58
CA GLY A 56 -4.66 4.75 -7.62
C GLY A 56 -3.35 4.15 -7.09
N ALA A 57 -3.32 3.64 -5.86
CA ALA A 57 -2.13 3.02 -5.30
C ALA A 57 -1.80 1.68 -5.99
N MET A 58 -0.52 1.35 -6.02
CA MET A 58 0.01 0.17 -6.71
C MET A 58 0.03 -1.08 -5.82
N ALA A 59 0.26 -0.89 -4.52
CA ALA A 59 0.32 -1.96 -3.55
C ALA A 59 0.02 -1.44 -2.14
N VAL A 60 -0.50 -2.33 -1.30
CA VAL A 60 -0.67 -2.10 0.14
C VAL A 60 -0.05 -3.26 0.92
N ASN A 61 0.51 -2.99 2.09
CA ASN A 61 1.06 -4.02 2.97
C ASN A 61 0.81 -3.66 4.43
N ILE A 62 0.04 -4.48 5.15
CA ILE A 62 -0.11 -4.37 6.60
C ILE A 62 1.01 -5.19 7.26
N PRO A 63 1.98 -4.54 7.94
CA PRO A 63 3.04 -5.26 8.60
C PRO A 63 2.51 -6.03 9.81
N LEU A 64 3.09 -7.20 10.03
CA LEU A 64 2.79 -8.02 11.20
C LEU A 64 3.72 -7.64 12.36
N SER A 65 3.17 -7.70 13.57
CA SER A 65 3.99 -7.61 14.79
C SER A 65 4.88 -8.84 14.91
N LEU A 66 6.18 -8.66 15.15
CA LEU A 66 7.12 -9.78 15.28
C LEU A 66 6.77 -10.69 16.47
N ASN A 67 6.29 -10.11 17.58
CA ASN A 67 6.05 -10.87 18.81
C ASN A 67 4.70 -11.60 18.80
N SER A 68 3.67 -10.97 18.26
CA SER A 68 2.29 -11.50 18.32
C SER A 68 1.78 -12.03 16.99
N TYR A 69 2.51 -11.80 15.89
CA TYR A 69 2.09 -12.07 14.52
C TYR A 69 0.73 -11.44 14.14
N LYS A 70 0.27 -10.47 14.94
CA LYS A 70 -0.97 -9.74 14.70
C LYS A 70 -0.72 -8.57 13.75
N PRO A 71 -1.67 -8.26 12.84
CA PRO A 71 -1.59 -7.08 11.98
C PRO A 71 -1.43 -5.80 12.81
N LYS A 72 -0.46 -4.96 12.42
CA LYS A 72 -0.31 -3.63 13.00
C LYS A 72 -1.46 -2.74 12.54
N ARG A 73 -1.77 -1.70 13.33
CA ARG A 73 -2.83 -0.71 13.05
C ARG A 73 -2.40 0.38 12.07
N TRP A 74 -1.58 0.00 11.09
CA TRP A 74 -1.12 0.87 10.03
C TRP A 74 -0.68 0.02 8.83
N ALA A 75 -0.66 0.60 7.63
CA ALA A 75 -0.21 -0.07 6.41
C ALA A 75 0.75 0.82 5.62
N TYR A 76 1.64 0.18 4.87
CA TYR A 76 2.39 0.85 3.81
C TYR A 76 1.55 0.89 2.53
N ILE A 77 1.47 2.04 1.90
CA ILE A 77 0.86 2.22 0.58
C ILE A 77 1.94 2.66 -0.39
N THR A 78 2.06 1.95 -1.51
CA THR A 78 3.05 2.24 -2.55
C THR A 78 2.39 2.88 -3.76
N PHE A 79 2.96 3.98 -4.24
CA PHE A 79 2.53 4.70 -5.43
C PHE A 79 3.54 4.58 -6.56
N LYS A 80 3.10 4.89 -7.78
CA LYS A 80 3.95 4.86 -8.97
C LYS A 80 4.77 6.14 -9.15
N SER A 81 4.27 7.26 -8.65
CA SER A 81 4.89 8.58 -8.77
C SER A 81 4.54 9.47 -7.58
N GLN A 82 5.34 10.51 -7.37
CA GLN A 82 5.09 11.54 -6.36
C GLN A 82 3.72 12.20 -6.53
N GLN A 83 3.36 12.59 -7.77
CA GLN A 83 2.07 13.23 -8.06
C GLN A 83 0.87 12.38 -7.59
N MET A 84 0.92 11.06 -7.80
CA MET A 84 -0.16 10.18 -7.33
C MET A 84 -0.22 10.11 -5.80
N MET A 85 0.94 10.10 -5.14
CA MET A 85 1.02 10.16 -3.68
C MET A 85 0.44 11.47 -3.15
N ASP A 86 0.81 12.61 -3.73
CA ASP A 86 0.33 13.93 -3.29
C ASP A 86 -1.20 14.05 -3.45
N THR A 87 -1.74 13.65 -4.60
CA THR A 87 -3.20 13.61 -4.82
C THR A 87 -3.90 12.68 -3.83
N ALA A 88 -3.31 11.52 -3.53
CA ALA A 88 -3.88 10.60 -2.54
C ALA A 88 -3.85 11.20 -1.12
N MET A 89 -2.78 11.92 -0.74
CA MET A 89 -2.69 12.62 0.54
C MET A 89 -3.79 13.67 0.66
N GLU A 90 -4.02 14.47 -0.38
CA GLU A 90 -5.12 15.46 -0.43
C GLU A 90 -6.50 14.80 -0.33
N GLN A 91 -6.73 13.70 -1.05
CA GLN A 91 -7.99 12.96 -1.00
C GLN A 91 -8.22 12.27 0.35
N SER A 92 -7.17 11.84 1.04
CA SER A 92 -7.28 11.21 2.36
C SER A 92 -7.74 12.19 3.45
N ILE A 93 -7.48 13.50 3.28
CA ILE A 93 -8.02 14.54 4.16
C ILE A 93 -9.55 14.62 4.03
N ALA A 94 -10.09 14.30 2.84
CA ALA A 94 -11.53 14.29 2.57
C ALA A 94 -12.22 12.96 2.95
N LEU A 95 -11.50 11.83 2.93
CA LEU A 95 -12.06 10.50 3.22
C LEU A 95 -11.93 10.11 4.71
N GLN A 96 -12.95 10.49 5.48
CA GLN A 96 -13.31 9.86 6.76
C GLN A 96 -12.18 9.65 7.79
N GLY A 97 -11.36 10.66 8.08
CA GLY A 97 -10.47 10.67 9.25
C GLY A 97 -9.31 9.67 9.23
N HIS A 98 -9.11 8.94 8.14
CA HIS A 98 -7.98 8.03 7.96
C HIS A 98 -6.81 8.82 7.36
N ARG A 99 -5.91 9.30 8.23
CA ARG A 99 -4.78 10.13 7.81
C ARG A 99 -3.66 9.27 7.24
N LEU A 100 -3.36 9.48 5.97
CA LEU A 100 -2.08 9.14 5.39
C LEU A 100 -1.02 10.11 5.96
N GLN A 101 0.10 9.57 6.44
CA GLN A 101 1.23 10.31 7.00
C GLN A 101 2.52 9.95 6.26
#